data_AF-A0A2A9NBL6-F1
#
_entry.id   AF-A0A2A9NBL6-F1
#
_cell.length_a   1.000
_cell.length_b   1.000
_cell.length_c   1.000
_cell.angle_alpha   90.00
_cell.angle_beta   90.00
_cell.angle_gamma   90.00
#
_symmetry.space_group_name_H-M   'P 1'
#
loop_
_entity.id
_entity.type
_entity.pdbx_description
1 polymer ?
#
loop_
_entity_poly.entity_id
_entity_poly.type
_entity_poly.pdbx_seq_one_letter_code
_entity_poly.pdbx_strand_id
1 'polypeptide(L)'
;MQILLALVREGEARLSAPDRRFSSIGACVRKLYIRGNGYESRRFSSFQTPPIVKRICWVIQHSLPNLHILDWSRTFFLTQDDITCILKSPVKHLYLHGPTFEKSCLDIEKLPSAALETVSVDLCSNSSEEDCAFSGFVTHLVRSSANTLREFVFESAAPGISGAFADDIRFPKFRSVVLKSVLDHDCLLQTLLGESTCIRSLTAWSLDPIIRQFLASRGYIATLQAFHWISEFTSDCEPFFNFIEANPQLTTLELTDPLPSSLLDIHLLPTLKKEFHNLTSLRIIWGCDNIPQESLKLIASIQTLKNLALSAASPSQWHRMAWKIDHDSLLTALKPLCHLERLTLMADTYSSDCKHSLLSSEPSSYYFTQALPEEVSISDYINKEEMSVYHNMDVSNIDAVLALRDKLYGLAWERWHCNRMATIASRYAENHPDLRWIFVGQLPFVVVDGCPLLDAKSRDSVGSTIYVKWRLQA
;
A
#
# COMPACT_ATOMS: atom_id res chain seq x y z
N MET A 1 15.73 23.67 0.62
CA MET A 1 16.37 24.64 -0.29
C MET A 1 17.89 24.71 -0.12
N GLN A 2 18.44 24.80 1.10
CA GLN A 2 19.90 24.85 1.32
C GLN A 2 20.66 23.62 0.78
N ILE A 3 20.13 22.41 0.97
CA ILE A 3 20.71 21.17 0.41
C ILE A 3 20.75 21.23 -1.12
N LEU A 4 19.68 21.70 -1.75
CA LEU A 4 19.63 21.84 -3.21
C LEU A 4 20.70 22.82 -3.72
N LEU A 5 20.88 23.97 -3.04
CA LEU A 5 21.93 24.94 -3.39
C LEU A 5 23.35 24.37 -3.21
N ALA A 6 23.57 23.57 -2.16
CA ALA A 6 24.84 22.88 -1.96
C ALA A 6 25.12 21.89 -3.09
N LEU A 7 24.11 21.11 -3.50
CA LEU A 7 24.21 20.18 -4.63
C LEU A 7 24.44 20.91 -5.96
N VAL A 8 23.80 22.06 -6.19
CA VAL A 8 24.05 22.88 -7.39
C VAL A 8 25.53 23.29 -7.47
N ARG A 9 26.07 23.88 -6.39
CA ARG A 9 27.49 24.28 -6.32
C ARG A 9 28.44 23.10 -6.52
N GLU A 10 28.07 21.93 -5.99
CA GLU A 10 28.84 20.70 -6.16
C GLU A 10 28.91 20.26 -7.63
N GLY A 11 27.78 20.30 -8.35
CA GLY A 11 27.77 20.03 -9.78
C GLY A 11 28.64 21.01 -10.57
N GLU A 12 28.66 22.29 -10.18
CA GLU A 12 29.42 23.33 -10.88
C GLU A 12 30.92 23.10 -10.69
N ALA A 13 31.31 22.70 -9.47
CA ALA A 13 32.68 22.29 -9.15
C ALA A 13 33.13 21.05 -9.94
N ARG A 14 32.24 20.08 -10.15
CA ARG A 14 32.54 18.86 -10.94
C ARG A 14 32.71 19.15 -12.43
N LEU A 15 31.85 19.99 -13.00
CA LEU A 15 31.95 20.39 -14.41
C LEU A 15 33.23 21.20 -14.67
N SER A 16 33.67 22.00 -13.71
CA SER A 16 34.90 22.80 -13.84
C SER A 16 36.20 22.03 -13.57
N ALA A 17 36.14 20.89 -12.87
CA ALA A 17 37.31 20.06 -12.56
C ALA A 17 36.97 18.54 -12.52
N PRO A 18 36.76 17.89 -13.69
CA PRO A 18 36.26 16.51 -13.75
C PRO A 18 37.22 15.47 -13.12
N ASP A 19 38.53 15.74 -13.09
CA ASP A 19 39.53 14.80 -12.57
C ASP A 19 39.72 14.87 -11.04
N ARG A 20 39.09 15.83 -10.35
CA ARG A 20 39.22 15.95 -8.89
C ARG A 20 38.25 15.01 -8.17
N ARG A 21 38.80 14.13 -7.32
CA ARG A 21 38.01 13.32 -6.38
C ARG A 21 37.45 14.22 -5.27
N PHE A 22 36.20 14.63 -5.40
CA PHE A 22 35.48 15.30 -4.33
C PHE A 22 34.81 14.25 -3.42
N SER A 23 35.05 14.33 -2.11
CA SER A 23 34.15 13.71 -1.13
C SER A 23 32.85 14.51 -1.13
N SER A 24 31.92 14.11 -1.99
CA SER A 24 30.83 14.97 -2.40
C SER A 24 29.51 14.44 -1.84
N ILE A 25 28.67 15.35 -1.33
CA ILE A 25 27.37 15.00 -0.72
C ILE A 25 26.51 14.30 -1.77
N GLY A 26 26.56 14.76 -3.02
CA GLY A 26 25.86 14.15 -4.14
C GLY A 26 26.25 12.69 -4.40
N ALA A 27 27.50 12.30 -4.15
CA ALA A 27 27.93 10.91 -4.24
C ALA A 27 27.34 10.01 -3.15
N CYS A 28 26.79 10.57 -2.06
CA CYS A 28 26.10 9.83 -1.00
C CYS A 28 24.59 9.73 -1.22
N VAL A 29 23.99 10.57 -2.08
CA VAL A 29 22.56 10.54 -2.36
C VAL A 29 22.23 9.32 -3.23
N ARG A 30 21.36 8.44 -2.72
CA ARG A 30 20.84 7.26 -3.44
C ARG A 30 19.36 7.38 -3.82
N LYS A 31 18.62 8.24 -3.10
CA LYS A 31 17.18 8.44 -3.26
C LYS A 31 16.89 9.93 -3.23
N LEU A 32 16.04 10.38 -4.16
CA LEU A 32 15.56 11.75 -4.20
C LEU A 32 14.03 11.74 -4.29
N TYR A 33 13.40 12.41 -3.33
CA TYR A 33 11.95 12.57 -3.27
C TYR A 33 11.61 14.03 -3.56
N ILE A 34 10.79 14.25 -4.57
CA ILE A 34 10.34 15.56 -5.02
C ILE A 34 8.83 15.59 -4.81
N ARG A 35 8.41 16.16 -3.68
CA ARG A 35 7.00 16.25 -3.28
C ARG A 35 6.55 17.69 -3.25
N GLY A 36 5.33 17.96 -3.69
CA GLY A 36 4.74 19.30 -3.73
C GLY A 36 3.50 19.38 -2.87
N ASN A 37 3.20 20.59 -2.41
CA ASN A 37 1.93 20.85 -1.76
C ASN A 37 0.87 20.91 -2.86
N GLY A 38 -0.12 20.00 -2.84
CA GLY A 38 -1.17 19.92 -3.85
C GLY A 38 -1.99 21.20 -4.02
N TYR A 39 -1.89 22.15 -3.09
CA TYR A 39 -2.50 23.48 -3.19
C TYR A 39 -1.85 24.42 -4.22
N GLU A 40 -0.57 24.21 -4.56
CA GLU A 40 0.15 25.09 -5.48
C GLU A 40 -0.26 24.87 -6.94
N SER A 41 -0.69 23.65 -7.30
CA SER A 41 -1.01 23.25 -8.68
C SER A 41 -2.16 24.05 -9.30
N ARG A 42 -3.16 24.44 -8.50
CA ARG A 42 -4.32 25.21 -8.99
C ARG A 42 -4.02 26.69 -9.25
N ARG A 43 -2.91 27.22 -8.73
CA ARG A 43 -2.58 28.66 -8.85
C ARG A 43 -1.66 28.98 -10.02
N PHE A 44 -0.91 28.00 -10.54
CA PHE A 44 -0.05 28.19 -11.69
C PHE A 44 -0.80 27.85 -12.98
N SER A 45 -1.68 28.76 -13.42
CA SER A 45 -2.30 28.68 -14.75
C SER A 45 -1.31 29.01 -15.89
N SER A 46 -0.12 29.51 -15.56
CA SER A 46 0.96 29.70 -16.52
C SER A 46 1.69 28.39 -16.77
N PHE A 47 1.65 27.89 -18.00
CA PHE A 47 2.36 26.69 -18.53
C PHE A 47 3.89 26.74 -18.44
N GLN A 48 4.48 27.57 -17.57
CA GLN A 48 5.93 27.69 -17.45
C GLN A 48 6.46 26.76 -16.36
N THR A 49 7.41 25.90 -16.73
CA THR A 49 8.18 25.09 -15.79
C THR A 49 8.90 25.98 -14.78
N PRO A 50 8.62 25.84 -13.47
CA PRO A 50 9.26 26.67 -12.45
C PRO A 50 10.80 26.57 -12.51
N PRO A 51 11.55 27.67 -12.32
CA PRO A 51 13.01 27.65 -12.37
C PRO A 51 13.67 26.62 -11.45
N ILE A 52 12.98 26.25 -10.37
CA ILE A 52 13.45 25.22 -9.44
C ILE A 52 13.48 23.81 -10.06
N VAL A 53 12.56 23.49 -10.98
CA VAL A 53 12.52 22.19 -11.68
C VAL A 53 13.77 22.03 -12.54
N LYS A 54 14.10 23.04 -13.36
CA LYS A 54 15.33 23.05 -14.16
C LYS A 54 16.59 22.86 -13.32
N ARG A 55 16.66 23.51 -12.14
CA ARG A 55 17.77 23.32 -11.20
C ARG A 55 17.84 21.91 -10.63
N ILE A 56 16.69 21.30 -10.34
CA ILE A 56 16.63 19.91 -9.84
C ILE A 56 17.11 18.94 -10.93
N CYS A 57 16.60 19.04 -12.16
CA CYS A 57 17.01 18.18 -13.28
C CYS A 57 18.51 18.31 -13.55
N TRP A 58 19.04 19.53 -13.49
CA TRP A 58 20.47 19.77 -13.62
C TRP A 58 21.29 19.10 -12.52
N VAL A 59 20.82 19.15 -11.26
CA VAL A 59 21.46 18.47 -10.11
C VAL A 59 21.44 16.96 -10.30
N ILE A 60 20.31 16.40 -10.73
CA ILE A 60 20.17 14.96 -11.01
C ILE A 60 21.21 14.51 -12.03
N GLN A 61 21.36 15.25 -13.14
CA GLN A 61 22.26 14.88 -14.21
C GLN A 61 23.75 15.01 -13.84
N HIS A 62 24.15 16.06 -13.12
CA HIS A 62 25.56 16.41 -12.95
C HIS A 62 26.13 16.15 -11.55
N SER A 63 25.27 16.09 -10.53
CA SER A 63 25.69 16.07 -9.13
C SER A 63 25.38 14.74 -8.42
N LEU A 64 24.46 13.92 -8.96
CA LEU A 64 23.96 12.72 -8.28
C LEU A 64 24.32 11.42 -9.04
N PRO A 65 25.61 11.04 -9.12
CA PRO A 65 26.08 9.92 -9.95
C PRO A 65 25.67 8.55 -9.42
N ASN A 66 25.11 8.49 -8.20
CA ASN A 66 24.65 7.27 -7.57
C ASN A 66 23.13 7.31 -7.27
N LEU A 67 22.38 8.21 -7.90
CA LEU A 67 20.95 8.29 -7.71
C LEU A 67 20.27 7.05 -8.30
N HIS A 68 19.74 6.17 -7.45
CA HIS A 68 19.06 4.95 -7.90
C HIS A 68 17.54 5.09 -7.92
N ILE A 69 16.99 5.90 -7.00
CA ILE A 69 15.55 6.10 -6.85
C ILE A 69 15.21 7.57 -7.04
N LEU A 70 14.32 7.85 -7.99
CA LEU A 70 13.71 9.15 -8.17
C LEU A 70 12.20 9.01 -8.00
N ASP A 71 11.66 9.65 -6.97
CA ASP A 71 10.23 9.77 -6.74
C ASP A 71 9.79 11.21 -6.98
N TRP A 72 9.04 11.41 -8.05
CA TRP A 72 8.51 12.68 -8.50
C TRP A 72 7.00 12.70 -8.31
N SER A 73 6.56 13.11 -7.12
CA SER A 73 5.15 13.24 -6.76
C SER A 73 4.74 14.72 -6.76
N ARG A 74 4.77 15.33 -7.95
CA ARG A 74 4.41 16.75 -8.21
C ARG A 74 3.77 16.95 -9.57
N THR A 75 2.73 17.76 -9.59
CA THR A 75 2.12 18.36 -10.80
C THR A 75 2.95 19.54 -11.30
N PHE A 76 4.19 19.27 -11.71
CA PHE A 76 4.98 20.23 -12.47
C PHE A 76 5.04 19.79 -13.92
N PHE A 77 5.04 20.80 -14.80
CA PHE A 77 5.30 20.60 -16.22
C PHE A 77 6.76 20.20 -16.42
N LEU A 78 6.97 18.99 -16.91
CA LEU A 78 8.27 18.49 -17.35
C LEU A 78 8.43 18.77 -18.85
N THR A 79 9.51 19.45 -19.20
CA THR A 79 9.91 19.65 -20.59
C THR A 79 10.66 18.43 -21.14
N GLN A 80 10.86 18.37 -22.46
CA GLN A 80 11.69 17.34 -23.12
C GLN A 80 13.11 17.28 -22.51
N ASP A 81 13.69 18.44 -22.22
CA ASP A 81 15.03 18.52 -21.62
C ASP A 81 15.04 17.95 -20.21
N ASP A 82 14.02 18.23 -19.39
CA ASP A 82 13.90 17.70 -18.04
C ASP A 82 13.85 16.17 -18.05
N ILE A 83 13.04 15.59 -18.92
CA ILE A 83 12.90 14.13 -19.06
C ILE A 83 14.18 13.52 -19.59
N THR A 84 14.81 14.15 -20.58
CA THR A 84 16.10 13.71 -21.10
C THR A 84 17.17 13.71 -20.00
N CYS A 85 17.19 14.71 -19.13
CA CYS A 85 18.08 14.75 -17.97
C CYS A 85 17.80 13.60 -17.00
N ILE A 86 16.54 13.33 -16.70
CA ILE A 86 16.14 12.22 -15.82
C ILE A 86 16.55 10.87 -16.42
N LEU A 87 16.30 10.64 -17.71
CA LEU A 87 16.58 9.36 -18.36
C LEU A 87 18.08 9.12 -18.63
N LYS A 88 18.89 10.19 -18.75
CA LYS A 88 20.37 10.08 -18.80
C LYS A 88 21.00 9.82 -17.43
N SER A 89 20.24 9.98 -16.35
CA SER A 89 20.73 9.79 -14.99
C SER A 89 20.89 8.30 -14.65
N PRO A 90 21.62 7.94 -13.57
CA PRO A 90 21.82 6.54 -13.17
C PRO A 90 20.59 5.92 -12.46
N VAL A 91 19.43 6.55 -12.56
CA VAL A 91 18.18 6.11 -11.94
C VAL A 91 17.80 4.71 -12.45
N LYS A 92 17.37 3.88 -11.52
CA LYS A 92 16.86 2.52 -11.77
C LYS A 92 15.39 2.37 -11.42
N HIS A 93 14.91 3.15 -10.44
CA HIS A 93 13.53 3.12 -9.99
C HIS A 93 12.95 4.52 -10.15
N LEU A 94 12.05 4.66 -11.12
CA LEU A 94 11.44 5.93 -11.49
C LEU A 94 9.96 5.90 -11.09
N TYR A 95 9.58 6.79 -10.20
CA TYR A 95 8.20 7.01 -9.78
C TYR A 95 7.77 8.40 -10.23
N LEU A 96 6.76 8.45 -11.08
CA LEU A 96 6.22 9.66 -11.68
C LEU A 96 4.74 9.74 -11.32
N HIS A 97 4.43 10.48 -10.26
CA HIS A 97 3.07 10.62 -9.76
C HIS A 97 2.52 12.02 -10.01
N GLY A 98 1.58 12.09 -10.95
CA GLY A 98 0.95 13.32 -11.43
C GLY A 98 1.85 14.29 -12.22
N PRO A 99 2.92 13.89 -12.94
CA PRO A 99 3.62 14.85 -13.79
C PRO A 99 2.67 15.35 -14.89
N THR A 100 2.83 16.61 -15.28
CA THR A 100 2.21 17.15 -16.49
C THR A 100 3.28 17.34 -17.55
N PHE A 101 2.93 17.19 -18.82
CA PHE A 101 3.85 17.34 -19.94
C PHE A 101 3.44 18.53 -20.79
N GLU A 102 4.43 19.23 -21.32
CA GLU A 102 4.16 20.29 -22.28
C GLU A 102 3.67 19.67 -23.61
N LYS A 103 2.40 19.92 -23.94
CA LYS A 103 1.63 19.28 -25.03
C LYS A 103 2.37 19.15 -26.37
N SER A 104 3.25 20.09 -26.70
CA SER A 104 3.87 20.21 -28.02
C SER A 104 5.31 19.69 -28.12
N CYS A 105 5.91 19.14 -27.06
CA CYS A 105 7.38 19.08 -27.00
C CYS A 105 8.00 17.68 -26.82
N LEU A 106 7.22 16.62 -26.58
CA LEU A 106 7.83 15.29 -26.42
C LEU A 106 8.11 14.62 -27.76
N ASP A 107 9.33 14.84 -28.24
CA ASP A 107 9.89 14.08 -29.34
C ASP A 107 10.44 12.75 -28.78
N ILE A 108 9.57 11.73 -28.80
CA ILE A 108 9.86 10.40 -28.24
C ILE A 108 11.08 9.75 -28.90
N GLU A 109 11.29 9.99 -30.20
CA GLU A 109 12.42 9.43 -30.96
C GLU A 109 13.76 9.99 -30.48
N LYS A 110 13.77 11.20 -29.90
CA LYS A 110 14.97 11.83 -29.33
C LYS A 110 15.23 11.46 -27.88
N LEU A 111 14.30 10.76 -27.21
CA LEU A 111 14.49 10.39 -25.82
C LEU A 111 15.57 9.30 -25.69
N PRO A 112 16.50 9.44 -24.73
CA PRO A 112 17.53 8.44 -24.50
C PRO A 112 16.90 7.14 -23.98
N SER A 113 17.57 6.02 -24.24
CA SER A 113 17.20 4.74 -23.64
C SER A 113 17.58 4.72 -22.16
N ALA A 114 16.67 4.26 -21.31
CA ALA A 114 16.90 4.09 -19.88
C ALA A 114 16.82 2.61 -19.50
N ALA A 115 17.74 2.15 -18.66
CA ALA A 115 17.80 0.77 -18.18
C ALA A 115 17.07 0.64 -16.82
N LEU A 116 15.79 1.00 -16.78
CA LEU A 116 15.01 1.03 -15.53
C LEU A 116 14.66 -0.38 -15.07
N GLU A 117 14.68 -0.58 -13.75
CA GLU A 117 14.24 -1.82 -13.08
C GLU A 117 12.80 -1.68 -12.56
N THR A 118 12.38 -0.48 -12.15
CA THR A 118 11.00 -0.18 -11.75
C THR A 118 10.53 1.10 -12.45
N VAL A 119 9.33 1.04 -13.02
CA VAL A 119 8.63 2.19 -13.58
C VAL A 119 7.26 2.27 -12.92
N SER A 120 7.00 3.36 -12.21
CA SER A 120 5.70 3.65 -11.60
C SER A 120 5.20 4.97 -12.12
N VAL A 121 4.00 4.96 -12.69
CA VAL A 121 3.45 6.08 -13.42
C VAL A 121 2.01 6.26 -13.01
N ASP A 122 1.68 7.44 -12.50
CA ASP A 122 0.34 7.84 -12.10
C ASP A 122 -0.07 9.12 -12.83
N LEU A 123 -1.19 9.04 -13.55
CA LEU A 123 -1.73 10.10 -14.37
C LEU A 123 -2.89 10.83 -13.73
N CYS A 124 -2.64 12.10 -13.45
CA CYS A 124 -3.66 13.10 -13.15
C CYS A 124 -3.94 13.94 -14.41
N SER A 125 -4.53 13.34 -15.46
CA SER A 125 -4.94 14.13 -16.64
C SER A 125 -6.29 14.81 -16.36
N ASN A 126 -6.34 16.13 -16.58
CA ASN A 126 -7.58 16.91 -16.54
C ASN A 126 -8.14 17.19 -17.95
N SER A 127 -7.45 16.75 -19.02
CA SER A 127 -7.88 17.03 -20.40
C SER A 127 -7.53 15.91 -21.38
N SER A 128 -8.50 15.55 -22.21
CA SER A 128 -8.43 14.44 -23.19
C SER A 128 -7.39 14.60 -24.30
N GLU A 129 -6.77 15.78 -24.45
CA GLU A 129 -5.75 16.04 -25.48
C GLU A 129 -4.32 15.75 -25.00
N GLU A 130 -4.08 15.67 -23.69
CA GLU A 130 -2.73 15.44 -23.12
C GLU A 130 -2.28 13.97 -23.22
N ASP A 131 -3.17 13.10 -23.69
CA ASP A 131 -3.06 11.66 -23.55
C ASP A 131 -2.07 11.02 -24.56
N CYS A 132 -1.96 11.55 -25.79
CA CYS A 132 -1.11 10.94 -26.84
C CYS A 132 0.40 11.07 -26.58
N ALA A 133 0.88 12.25 -26.19
CA ALA A 133 2.32 12.45 -25.95
C ALA A 133 2.80 11.60 -24.76
N PHE A 134 1.94 11.47 -23.76
CA PHE A 134 2.22 10.66 -22.60
C PHE A 134 2.20 9.17 -22.88
N SER A 135 1.22 8.68 -23.65
CA SER A 135 1.16 7.27 -24.05
C SER A 135 2.46 6.85 -24.73
N GLY A 136 2.95 7.69 -25.63
CA GLY A 136 4.19 7.47 -26.33
C GLY A 136 5.41 7.54 -25.42
N PHE A 137 5.41 8.42 -24.41
CA PHE A 137 6.43 8.45 -23.38
C PHE A 137 6.46 7.19 -22.52
N VAL A 138 5.32 6.72 -22.00
CA VAL A 138 5.24 5.47 -21.22
C VAL A 138 5.67 4.28 -22.07
N THR A 139 5.22 4.25 -23.32
CA THR A 139 5.64 3.24 -24.31
C THR A 139 7.15 3.23 -24.48
N HIS A 140 7.76 4.41 -24.59
CA HIS A 140 9.21 4.55 -24.66
C HIS A 140 9.92 4.07 -23.40
N LEU A 141 9.44 4.41 -22.20
CA LEU A 141 10.02 3.94 -20.95
C LEU A 141 10.00 2.42 -20.86
N VAL A 142 8.85 1.81 -21.13
CA VAL A 142 8.67 0.36 -21.08
C VAL A 142 9.54 -0.34 -22.11
N ARG A 143 9.57 0.16 -23.36
CA ARG A 143 10.38 -0.41 -24.45
C ARG A 143 11.87 -0.28 -24.18
N SER A 144 12.34 0.90 -23.80
CA SER A 144 13.76 1.14 -23.51
C SER A 144 14.25 0.32 -22.31
N SER A 145 13.38 0.08 -21.34
CA SER A 145 13.70 -0.66 -20.12
C SER A 145 13.42 -2.16 -20.23
N ALA A 146 12.96 -2.69 -21.36
CA ALA A 146 12.39 -4.04 -21.45
C ALA A 146 13.30 -5.16 -20.90
N ASN A 147 14.62 -5.06 -21.16
CA ASN A 147 15.62 -6.04 -20.71
C ASN A 147 15.96 -5.95 -19.20
N THR A 148 15.62 -4.85 -18.54
CA THR A 148 15.93 -4.58 -17.13
C THR A 148 14.71 -4.49 -16.24
N LEU A 149 13.54 -4.22 -16.82
CA LEU A 149 12.29 -3.98 -16.10
C LEU A 149 11.86 -5.22 -15.32
N ARG A 150 11.59 -5.01 -14.03
CA ARG A 150 11.11 -6.01 -13.08
C ARG A 150 9.71 -5.72 -12.60
N GLU A 151 9.40 -4.44 -12.45
CA GLU A 151 8.14 -3.95 -11.89
C GLU A 151 7.60 -2.80 -12.73
N PHE A 152 6.31 -2.88 -13.05
CA PHE A 152 5.57 -1.82 -13.71
C PHE A 152 4.31 -1.50 -12.92
N VAL A 153 4.15 -0.24 -12.53
CA VAL A 153 2.95 0.27 -11.86
C VAL A 153 2.35 1.33 -12.76
N PHE A 154 1.09 1.14 -13.14
CA PHE A 154 0.35 2.09 -13.95
C PHE A 154 -0.97 2.44 -13.29
N GLU A 155 -1.14 3.73 -13.05
CA GLU A 155 -2.31 4.36 -12.44
C GLU A 155 -2.74 5.51 -13.35
N SER A 156 -4.03 5.60 -13.63
CA SER A 156 -4.59 6.70 -14.40
C SER A 156 -5.98 6.99 -13.89
N ALA A 157 -6.26 8.26 -13.63
CA ALA A 157 -7.62 8.72 -13.39
C ALA A 157 -8.38 8.96 -14.71
N ALA A 158 -7.66 9.13 -15.82
CA ALA A 158 -8.24 9.38 -17.12
C ALA A 158 -8.44 8.07 -17.90
N PRO A 159 -9.66 7.79 -18.38
CA PRO A 159 -9.91 6.66 -19.28
C PRO A 159 -9.33 6.97 -20.66
N GLY A 160 -8.82 5.94 -21.36
CA GLY A 160 -8.78 5.99 -22.82
C GLY A 160 -7.49 6.47 -23.47
N ILE A 161 -6.32 6.22 -22.88
CA ILE A 161 -5.07 6.64 -23.52
C ILE A 161 -4.72 5.72 -24.68
N SER A 162 -4.67 6.28 -25.89
CA SER A 162 -4.32 5.53 -27.09
C SER A 162 -2.80 5.57 -27.38
N GLY A 163 -2.17 4.40 -27.49
CA GLY A 163 -0.77 4.19 -27.86
C GLY A 163 -0.51 2.74 -28.27
N ALA A 164 0.00 2.54 -29.49
CA ALA A 164 0.37 1.22 -29.98
C ALA A 164 1.69 0.76 -29.37
N PHE A 165 1.65 -0.37 -28.65
CA PHE A 165 2.85 -1.13 -28.30
C PHE A 165 3.24 -2.01 -29.49
N ALA A 166 4.53 -2.16 -29.74
CA ALA A 166 5.02 -3.05 -30.79
C ALA A 166 5.00 -4.50 -30.29
N ASP A 167 4.59 -5.44 -31.14
CA ASP A 167 4.29 -6.83 -30.76
C ASP A 167 5.50 -7.65 -30.29
N ASP A 168 6.73 -7.17 -30.46
CA ASP A 168 7.96 -7.96 -30.27
C ASP A 168 8.73 -7.66 -28.97
N ILE A 169 8.16 -6.90 -28.03
CA ILE A 169 8.89 -6.55 -26.80
C ILE A 169 8.89 -7.74 -25.83
N ARG A 170 10.09 -8.12 -25.35
CA ARG A 170 10.27 -9.18 -24.35
C ARG A 170 10.80 -8.63 -23.05
N PHE A 171 10.26 -9.11 -21.94
CA PHE A 171 10.67 -8.70 -20.60
C PHE A 171 11.25 -9.88 -19.78
N PRO A 172 12.53 -10.25 -20.00
CA PRO A 172 13.12 -11.45 -19.38
C PRO A 172 13.19 -11.38 -17.84
N LYS A 173 13.17 -10.18 -17.27
CA LYS A 173 13.29 -9.95 -15.82
C LYS A 173 11.99 -9.51 -15.16
N PHE A 174 10.89 -9.46 -15.90
CA PHE A 174 9.62 -8.93 -15.41
C PHE A 174 8.97 -9.86 -14.40
N ARG A 175 8.52 -9.29 -13.28
CA ARG A 175 8.00 -10.05 -12.13
C ARG A 175 6.70 -9.49 -11.57
N SER A 176 6.50 -8.18 -11.60
CA SER A 176 5.35 -7.57 -10.95
C SER A 176 4.68 -6.53 -11.84
N VAL A 177 3.36 -6.58 -11.89
CA VAL A 177 2.52 -5.60 -12.59
C VAL A 177 1.44 -5.10 -11.64
N VAL A 178 1.26 -3.79 -11.57
CA VAL A 178 0.13 -3.16 -10.89
C VAL A 178 -0.63 -2.35 -11.91
N LEU A 179 -1.84 -2.81 -12.21
CA LEU A 179 -2.78 -2.21 -13.14
C LEU A 179 -3.93 -1.65 -12.33
N LYS A 180 -3.88 -0.34 -12.07
CA LYS A 180 -5.04 0.35 -11.51
C LYS A 180 -5.97 0.71 -12.65
N SER A 181 -5.52 1.49 -13.60
CA SER A 181 -6.25 1.72 -14.86
C SER A 181 -5.44 1.15 -16.02
N VAL A 182 -6.00 1.03 -17.22
CA VAL A 182 -5.25 0.67 -18.42
C VAL A 182 -5.43 1.72 -19.49
N LEU A 183 -4.38 1.87 -20.28
CA LEU A 183 -4.41 2.44 -21.62
C LEU A 183 -5.44 1.66 -22.47
N ASP A 184 -6.05 2.30 -23.47
CA ASP A 184 -7.15 1.76 -24.28
C ASP A 184 -6.71 0.64 -25.26
N HIS A 185 -5.89 -0.30 -24.82
CA HIS A 185 -5.21 -1.25 -25.69
C HIS A 185 -4.96 -2.62 -25.06
N ASP A 186 -5.71 -3.60 -25.55
CA ASP A 186 -5.44 -5.04 -25.36
C ASP A 186 -3.99 -5.40 -25.70
N CYS A 187 -3.37 -4.72 -26.66
CA CYS A 187 -1.98 -4.94 -27.06
C CYS A 187 -0.99 -4.76 -25.90
N LEU A 188 -1.19 -3.76 -25.02
CA LEU A 188 -0.29 -3.56 -23.88
C LEU A 188 -0.45 -4.69 -22.87
N LEU A 189 -1.68 -5.06 -22.53
CA LEU A 189 -1.95 -6.15 -21.61
C LEU A 189 -1.41 -7.47 -22.17
N GLN A 190 -1.57 -7.71 -23.47
CA GLN A 190 -0.98 -8.86 -24.15
C GLN A 190 0.55 -8.83 -24.13
N THR A 191 1.16 -7.66 -24.23
CA THR A 191 2.62 -7.50 -24.17
C THR A 191 3.16 -7.71 -22.75
N LEU A 192 2.45 -7.25 -21.72
CA LEU A 192 2.87 -7.33 -20.31
C LEU A 192 2.50 -8.65 -19.63
N LEU A 193 1.38 -9.25 -20.02
CA LEU A 193 0.78 -10.43 -19.39
C LEU A 193 0.68 -11.63 -20.36
N GLY A 194 1.19 -11.50 -21.59
CA GLY A 194 1.19 -12.56 -22.58
C GLY A 194 2.07 -13.75 -22.21
N GLU A 195 2.02 -14.80 -23.02
CA GLU A 195 2.71 -16.07 -22.78
C GLU A 195 4.24 -15.96 -22.67
N SER A 196 4.82 -14.91 -23.26
CA SER A 196 6.26 -14.65 -23.24
C SER A 196 6.76 -14.02 -21.93
N THR A 197 5.85 -13.65 -21.01
CA THR A 197 6.18 -12.95 -19.78
C THR A 197 6.17 -13.90 -18.57
N CYS A 198 7.09 -13.66 -17.63
CA CYS A 198 7.29 -14.50 -16.44
C CYS A 198 6.84 -13.78 -15.15
N ILE A 199 5.65 -13.18 -15.21
CA ILE A 199 5.10 -12.42 -14.09
C ILE A 199 4.78 -13.32 -12.91
N ARG A 200 5.11 -12.87 -11.70
CA ARG A 200 4.86 -13.58 -10.45
C ARG A 200 3.80 -12.90 -9.60
N SER A 201 3.64 -11.60 -9.74
CA SER A 201 2.65 -10.82 -9.00
C SER A 201 1.86 -9.93 -9.94
N LEU A 202 0.54 -9.98 -9.81
CA LEU A 202 -0.39 -9.12 -10.55
C LEU A 202 -1.31 -8.42 -9.56
N THR A 203 -1.40 -7.11 -9.64
CA THR A 203 -2.42 -6.30 -8.97
C THR A 203 -3.34 -5.70 -10.01
N ALA A 204 -4.66 -5.86 -9.86
CA ALA A 204 -5.64 -5.47 -10.87
C ALA A 204 -6.87 -4.80 -10.25
N TRP A 205 -7.33 -3.69 -10.81
CA TRP A 205 -8.54 -2.98 -10.38
C TRP A 205 -9.78 -3.45 -11.13
N SER A 206 -10.87 -3.73 -10.42
CA SER A 206 -12.12 -4.19 -11.04
C SER A 206 -12.96 -3.09 -11.66
N LEU A 207 -12.67 -1.82 -11.38
CA LEU A 207 -13.37 -0.71 -12.01
C LEU A 207 -13.11 -0.61 -13.50
N ASP A 208 -11.91 -1.02 -13.94
CA ASP A 208 -11.49 -0.87 -15.32
C ASP A 208 -12.08 -1.99 -16.20
N PRO A 209 -13.01 -1.69 -17.13
CA PRO A 209 -13.68 -2.69 -17.95
C PRO A 209 -12.72 -3.43 -18.88
N ILE A 210 -11.62 -2.79 -19.31
CA ILE A 210 -10.62 -3.40 -20.19
C ILE A 210 -9.84 -4.45 -19.40
N ILE A 211 -9.42 -4.15 -18.16
CA ILE A 211 -8.82 -5.16 -17.27
C ILE A 211 -9.77 -6.33 -17.09
N ARG A 212 -11.05 -6.06 -16.80
CA ARG A 212 -12.04 -7.12 -16.59
C ARG A 212 -12.12 -8.05 -17.80
N GLN A 213 -12.33 -7.48 -18.98
CA GLN A 213 -12.48 -8.24 -20.21
C GLN A 213 -11.19 -9.01 -20.56
N PHE A 214 -10.03 -8.38 -20.37
CA PHE A 214 -8.75 -9.03 -20.60
C PHE A 214 -8.54 -10.21 -19.64
N LEU A 215 -8.77 -10.04 -18.33
CA LEU A 215 -8.58 -11.13 -17.37
C LEU A 215 -9.57 -12.28 -17.60
N ALA A 216 -10.81 -11.98 -17.97
CA ALA A 216 -11.80 -13.00 -18.35
C ALA A 216 -11.31 -13.88 -19.53
N SER A 217 -10.62 -13.28 -20.51
CA SER A 217 -10.11 -14.00 -21.68
C SER A 217 -8.72 -14.61 -21.48
N ARG A 218 -7.89 -14.03 -20.61
CA ARG A 218 -6.49 -14.41 -20.43
C ARG A 218 -6.33 -15.77 -19.77
N GLY A 219 -7.22 -16.12 -18.83
CA GLY A 219 -7.22 -17.40 -18.11
C GLY A 219 -5.91 -17.66 -17.33
N TYR A 220 -5.34 -18.84 -17.52
CA TYR A 220 -4.18 -19.34 -16.75
C TYR A 220 -2.86 -18.61 -17.07
N ILE A 221 -2.13 -18.22 -16.03
CA ILE A 221 -0.77 -17.64 -16.11
C ILE A 221 0.19 -18.51 -15.29
N ALA A 222 0.92 -19.40 -15.95
CA ALA A 222 1.74 -20.43 -15.31
C ALA A 222 2.74 -19.95 -14.24
N THR A 223 3.25 -18.73 -14.38
CA THR A 223 4.26 -18.16 -13.48
C THR A 223 3.68 -17.33 -12.34
N LEU A 224 2.37 -17.06 -12.36
CA LEU A 224 1.70 -16.19 -11.40
C LEU A 224 1.62 -16.87 -10.03
N GLN A 225 2.14 -16.20 -9.00
CA GLN A 225 2.20 -16.68 -7.62
C GLN A 225 1.37 -15.83 -6.66
N ALA A 226 1.18 -14.55 -6.96
CA ALA A 226 0.44 -13.61 -6.14
C ALA A 226 -0.56 -12.82 -6.98
N PHE A 227 -1.81 -12.79 -6.53
CA PHE A 227 -2.85 -11.96 -7.13
C PHE A 227 -3.44 -11.01 -6.09
N HIS A 228 -3.43 -9.72 -6.40
CA HIS A 228 -4.03 -8.69 -5.58
C HIS A 228 -5.19 -8.06 -6.35
N TRP A 229 -6.40 -8.30 -5.87
CA TRP A 229 -7.60 -7.76 -6.47
C TRP A 229 -8.01 -6.49 -5.75
N ILE A 230 -7.91 -5.37 -6.46
CA ILE A 230 -8.49 -4.10 -6.04
C ILE A 230 -9.94 -4.08 -6.47
N SER A 231 -10.86 -4.19 -5.52
CA SER A 231 -12.29 -4.25 -5.81
C SER A 231 -12.91 -2.92 -5.46
N GLU A 232 -13.67 -2.33 -6.36
CA GLU A 232 -14.70 -1.40 -5.90
C GLU A 232 -16.05 -1.98 -6.23
N PHE A 233 -17.09 -1.57 -5.50
CA PHE A 233 -18.44 -2.14 -5.57
C PHE A 233 -19.02 -2.08 -6.98
N THR A 234 -18.66 -3.04 -7.80
CA THR A 234 -19.19 -3.28 -9.14
C THR A 234 -20.00 -4.56 -9.11
N SER A 235 -21.17 -4.55 -9.73
CA SER A 235 -22.00 -5.76 -9.87
C SER A 235 -21.32 -6.87 -10.69
N ASP A 236 -20.33 -6.53 -11.50
CA ASP A 236 -19.65 -7.44 -12.42
C ASP A 236 -18.27 -7.86 -11.89
N CYS A 237 -18.28 -8.85 -10.99
CA CYS A 237 -17.07 -9.46 -10.42
C CYS A 237 -16.72 -10.83 -11.06
N GLU A 238 -17.59 -11.35 -11.93
CA GLU A 238 -17.45 -12.68 -12.54
C GLU A 238 -16.12 -12.87 -13.29
N PRO A 239 -15.62 -11.89 -14.08
CA PRO A 239 -14.30 -11.97 -14.71
C PRO A 239 -13.15 -12.28 -13.74
N PHE A 240 -13.17 -11.71 -12.55
CA PHE A 240 -12.11 -11.92 -11.55
C PHE A 240 -12.24 -13.29 -10.89
N PHE A 241 -13.45 -13.76 -10.61
CA PHE A 241 -13.64 -15.11 -10.09
C PHE A 241 -13.18 -16.17 -11.09
N ASN A 242 -13.53 -16.02 -12.37
CA ASN A 242 -13.09 -16.93 -13.44
C ASN A 242 -11.57 -16.89 -13.59
N PHE A 243 -10.96 -15.70 -13.50
CA PHE A 243 -9.51 -15.58 -13.54
C PHE A 243 -8.82 -16.24 -12.33
N ILE A 244 -9.38 -16.07 -11.13
CA ILE A 244 -8.87 -16.73 -9.92
C ILE A 244 -8.97 -18.26 -10.09
N GLU A 245 -10.15 -18.79 -10.44
CA GLU A 245 -10.37 -20.23 -10.69
C GLU A 245 -9.38 -20.80 -11.72
N ALA A 246 -9.08 -20.04 -12.78
CA ALA A 246 -8.09 -20.44 -13.78
C ALA A 246 -6.64 -20.45 -13.27
N ASN A 247 -6.34 -19.99 -12.05
CA ASN A 247 -4.99 -19.86 -11.50
C ASN A 247 -4.82 -20.54 -10.10
N PRO A 248 -5.03 -21.87 -9.99
CA PRO A 248 -4.95 -22.59 -8.71
C PRO A 248 -3.54 -22.70 -8.11
N GLN A 249 -2.50 -22.36 -8.88
CA GLN A 249 -1.10 -22.33 -8.45
C GLN A 249 -0.77 -21.14 -7.53
N LEU A 250 -1.70 -20.20 -7.35
CA LEU A 250 -1.50 -19.03 -6.52
C LEU A 250 -1.11 -19.41 -5.07
N THR A 251 -0.09 -18.72 -4.58
CA THR A 251 0.41 -18.84 -3.21
C THR A 251 -0.10 -17.71 -2.32
N THR A 252 -0.46 -16.57 -2.93
CA THR A 252 -0.97 -15.38 -2.26
C THR A 252 -2.19 -14.85 -3.00
N LEU A 253 -3.27 -14.62 -2.26
CA LEU A 253 -4.46 -13.94 -2.75
C LEU A 253 -4.85 -12.83 -1.77
N GLU A 254 -4.97 -11.60 -2.27
CA GLU A 254 -5.38 -10.47 -1.46
C GLU A 254 -6.53 -9.70 -2.13
N LEU A 255 -7.58 -9.44 -1.35
CA LEU A 255 -8.62 -8.50 -1.71
C LEU A 255 -8.34 -7.18 -1.00
N THR A 256 -8.13 -6.08 -1.73
CA THR A 256 -7.81 -4.79 -1.09
C THR A 256 -9.01 -4.11 -0.47
N ASP A 257 -10.21 -4.48 -0.91
CA ASP A 257 -11.47 -3.81 -0.61
C ASP A 257 -12.56 -4.82 -0.25
N PRO A 258 -13.65 -4.38 0.41
CA PRO A 258 -14.67 -5.29 0.90
C PRO A 258 -15.52 -5.90 -0.22
N LEU A 259 -15.75 -7.22 -0.16
CA LEU A 259 -16.73 -7.92 -1.01
C LEU A 259 -17.99 -8.32 -0.22
N PRO A 260 -19.17 -8.35 -0.85
CA PRO A 260 -20.38 -8.92 -0.25
C PRO A 260 -20.15 -10.37 0.20
N SER A 261 -20.64 -10.73 1.40
CA SER A 261 -20.50 -12.09 1.93
C SER A 261 -21.06 -13.16 0.99
N SER A 262 -22.15 -12.87 0.29
CA SER A 262 -22.73 -13.80 -0.69
C SER A 262 -21.76 -14.17 -1.80
N LEU A 263 -20.97 -13.21 -2.31
CA LEU A 263 -19.98 -13.50 -3.36
C LEU A 263 -18.81 -14.31 -2.80
N LEU A 264 -18.36 -13.99 -1.60
CA LEU A 264 -17.29 -14.72 -0.92
C LEU A 264 -17.69 -16.17 -0.62
N ASP A 265 -18.88 -16.38 -0.06
CA ASP A 265 -19.33 -17.68 0.45
C ASP A 265 -19.81 -18.62 -0.66
N ILE A 266 -20.39 -18.06 -1.73
CA ILE A 266 -20.93 -18.86 -2.85
C ILE A 266 -19.85 -19.15 -3.89
N HIS A 267 -18.96 -18.18 -4.17
CA HIS A 267 -18.01 -18.29 -5.28
C HIS A 267 -16.57 -18.46 -4.79
N LEU A 268 -16.01 -17.46 -4.08
CA LEU A 268 -14.57 -17.43 -3.83
C LEU A 268 -14.10 -18.56 -2.90
N LEU A 269 -14.62 -18.60 -1.68
CA LEU A 269 -14.13 -19.50 -0.63
C LEU A 269 -14.30 -20.99 -0.98
N PRO A 270 -15.42 -21.45 -1.59
CA PRO A 270 -15.53 -22.81 -2.07
C PRO A 270 -14.46 -23.18 -3.11
N THR A 271 -14.17 -22.27 -4.05
CA THR A 271 -13.14 -22.48 -5.08
C THR A 271 -11.74 -22.56 -4.46
N LEU A 272 -11.40 -21.65 -3.53
CA LEU A 272 -10.11 -21.70 -2.82
C LEU A 272 -9.91 -23.02 -2.08
N LYS A 273 -10.93 -23.47 -1.34
CA LYS A 273 -10.89 -24.75 -0.63
C LYS A 273 -10.63 -25.94 -1.55
N LYS A 274 -11.27 -25.96 -2.72
CA LYS A 274 -11.26 -27.10 -3.63
C LYS A 274 -9.97 -27.20 -4.45
N GLU A 275 -9.45 -26.07 -4.92
CA GLU A 275 -8.46 -26.07 -6.01
C GLU A 275 -7.08 -25.50 -5.60
N PHE A 276 -7.00 -24.73 -4.52
CA PHE A 276 -5.81 -23.95 -4.19
C PHE A 276 -4.92 -24.62 -3.15
N HIS A 277 -4.26 -25.71 -3.55
CA HIS A 277 -3.42 -26.50 -2.65
C HIS A 277 -2.08 -25.85 -2.28
N ASN A 278 -1.73 -24.72 -2.90
CA ASN A 278 -0.48 -23.99 -2.63
C ASN A 278 -0.72 -22.64 -1.92
N LEU A 279 -1.96 -22.30 -1.58
CA LEU A 279 -2.30 -21.00 -1.01
C LEU A 279 -1.79 -20.91 0.42
N THR A 280 -0.80 -20.05 0.65
CA THR A 280 -0.18 -19.84 1.96
C THR A 280 -0.50 -18.47 2.56
N SER A 281 -0.95 -17.51 1.74
CA SER A 281 -1.29 -16.17 2.18
C SER A 281 -2.67 -15.77 1.66
N LEU A 282 -3.56 -15.36 2.55
CA LEU A 282 -4.92 -14.95 2.23
C LEU A 282 -5.30 -13.69 2.98
N ARG A 283 -5.74 -12.67 2.23
CA ARG A 283 -6.36 -11.46 2.77
C ARG A 283 -7.74 -11.27 2.19
N ILE A 284 -8.75 -11.24 3.07
CA ILE A 284 -10.15 -11.04 2.68
C ILE A 284 -10.76 -9.94 3.55
N ILE A 285 -11.55 -9.10 2.91
CA ILE A 285 -12.34 -8.06 3.56
C ILE A 285 -13.81 -8.32 3.23
N TRP A 286 -14.66 -8.43 4.25
CA TRP A 286 -16.10 -8.57 4.09
C TRP A 286 -16.75 -7.18 4.13
N GLY A 287 -17.67 -6.94 3.20
CA GLY A 287 -18.51 -5.74 3.13
C GLY A 287 -19.69 -5.76 4.11
N CYS A 288 -19.48 -6.29 5.32
CA CYS A 288 -20.47 -6.33 6.40
C CYS A 288 -19.79 -6.18 7.76
N ASP A 289 -20.58 -6.03 8.82
CA ASP A 289 -20.07 -5.72 10.17
C ASP A 289 -19.55 -6.95 10.92
N ASN A 290 -19.86 -8.16 10.43
CA ASN A 290 -19.49 -9.42 11.07
C ASN A 290 -19.08 -10.46 10.01
N ILE A 291 -18.03 -11.23 10.27
CA ILE A 291 -17.64 -12.33 9.38
C ILE A 291 -18.55 -13.55 9.65
N PRO A 292 -19.26 -14.11 8.65
CA PRO A 292 -20.11 -15.28 8.85
C PRO A 292 -19.29 -16.51 9.29
N GLN A 293 -19.87 -17.31 10.20
CA GLN A 293 -19.20 -18.51 10.73
C GLN A 293 -18.92 -19.55 9.65
N GLU A 294 -19.79 -19.67 8.64
CA GLU A 294 -19.58 -20.57 7.51
C GLU A 294 -18.38 -20.14 6.65
N SER A 295 -18.19 -18.83 6.44
CA SER A 295 -16.99 -18.30 5.77
C SER A 295 -15.72 -18.70 6.51
N LEU A 296 -15.70 -18.56 7.84
CA LEU A 296 -14.56 -18.93 8.68
C LEU A 296 -14.27 -20.43 8.62
N LYS A 297 -15.30 -21.29 8.61
CA LYS A 297 -15.13 -22.73 8.43
C LYS A 297 -14.53 -23.08 7.07
N LEU A 298 -14.95 -22.40 6.00
CA LEU A 298 -14.35 -22.60 4.67
C LEU A 298 -12.87 -22.21 4.67
N ILE A 299 -12.51 -21.06 5.25
CA ILE A 299 -11.13 -20.61 5.37
C ILE A 299 -10.29 -21.60 6.20
N ALA A 300 -10.82 -22.04 7.34
CA ALA A 300 -10.14 -22.98 8.22
C ALA A 300 -9.87 -24.36 7.56
N SER A 301 -10.58 -24.69 6.49
CA SER A 301 -10.33 -25.91 5.73
C SER A 301 -9.14 -25.80 4.75
N ILE A 302 -8.59 -24.60 4.54
CA ILE A 302 -7.39 -24.37 3.70
C ILE A 302 -6.14 -24.54 4.57
N GLN A 303 -5.76 -25.81 4.79
CA GLN A 303 -4.70 -26.21 5.73
C GLN A 303 -3.29 -25.68 5.39
N THR A 304 -3.09 -25.19 4.15
CA THR A 304 -1.82 -24.64 3.67
C THR A 304 -1.58 -23.19 4.12
N LEU A 305 -2.60 -22.53 4.68
CA LEU A 305 -2.50 -21.14 5.10
C LEU A 305 -1.49 -20.94 6.22
N LYS A 306 -0.60 -19.98 6.00
CA LYS A 306 0.42 -19.50 6.94
C LYS A 306 0.21 -18.06 7.33
N ASN A 307 -0.30 -17.23 6.42
CA ASN A 307 -0.59 -15.82 6.66
C ASN A 307 -2.07 -15.58 6.39
N LEU A 308 -2.79 -15.10 7.39
CA LEU A 308 -4.21 -14.80 7.27
C LEU A 308 -4.47 -13.36 7.71
N ALA A 309 -5.13 -12.59 6.85
CA ALA A 309 -5.63 -11.27 7.17
C ALA A 309 -7.14 -11.21 6.96
N LEU A 310 -7.85 -10.84 8.03
CA LEU A 310 -9.30 -10.74 8.07
C LEU A 310 -9.71 -9.32 8.43
N SER A 311 -10.79 -8.86 7.82
CA SER A 311 -11.41 -7.59 8.14
C SER A 311 -12.89 -7.66 7.82
N ALA A 312 -13.72 -7.09 8.68
CA ALA A 312 -15.11 -6.78 8.35
C ALA A 312 -15.24 -5.25 8.35
N ALA A 313 -15.62 -4.66 7.24
CA ALA A 313 -15.77 -3.22 7.15
C ALA A 313 -16.89 -2.87 6.18
N SER A 314 -17.80 -2.01 6.64
CA SER A 314 -18.84 -1.49 5.78
C SER A 314 -18.23 -0.62 4.66
N PRO A 315 -18.70 -0.77 3.40
CA PRO A 315 -18.24 0.01 2.24
C PRO A 315 -18.19 1.52 2.48
N SER A 316 -19.21 2.04 3.17
CA SER A 316 -19.39 3.47 3.43
C SER A 316 -18.60 3.96 4.65
N GLN A 317 -17.95 3.05 5.38
CA GLN A 317 -17.34 3.32 6.67
C GLN A 317 -15.92 2.75 6.79
N TRP A 318 -15.16 2.68 5.69
CA TRP A 318 -13.76 2.23 5.74
C TRP A 318 -12.89 2.99 6.77
N HIS A 319 -13.28 4.21 7.15
CA HIS A 319 -12.65 5.02 8.20
C HIS A 319 -13.22 4.79 9.61
N ARG A 320 -14.25 3.97 9.79
CA ARG A 320 -14.82 3.59 11.09
C ARG A 320 -14.59 2.11 11.35
N MET A 321 -13.93 1.81 12.46
CA MET A 321 -13.77 0.45 12.95
C MET A 321 -15.10 -0.04 13.47
N ALA A 322 -15.85 -0.76 12.63
CA ALA A 322 -17.20 -1.22 12.93
C ALA A 322 -17.28 -2.71 13.26
N TRP A 323 -16.23 -3.49 12.98
CA TRP A 323 -16.22 -4.92 13.24
C TRP A 323 -16.10 -5.22 14.72
N LYS A 324 -17.25 -5.38 15.38
CA LYS A 324 -17.30 -5.86 16.75
C LYS A 324 -16.87 -7.32 16.78
N ILE A 325 -15.59 -7.52 17.08
CA ILE A 325 -14.96 -8.83 16.93
C ILE A 325 -15.36 -9.77 18.07
N ASP A 326 -15.73 -10.99 17.70
CA ASP A 326 -15.91 -12.11 18.63
C ASP A 326 -14.68 -13.03 18.51
N HIS A 327 -13.72 -12.83 19.41
CA HIS A 327 -12.48 -13.59 19.45
C HIS A 327 -12.71 -15.06 19.79
N ASP A 328 -13.74 -15.40 20.55
CA ASP A 328 -14.01 -16.80 20.96
C ASP A 328 -14.52 -17.61 19.77
N SER A 329 -15.43 -17.01 19.00
CA SER A 329 -15.93 -17.58 17.75
C SER A 329 -14.82 -17.73 16.71
N LEU A 330 -13.96 -16.71 16.55
CA LEU A 330 -12.81 -16.76 15.63
C LEU A 330 -11.80 -17.83 16.03
N LEU A 331 -11.37 -17.86 17.29
CA LEU A 331 -10.44 -18.88 17.81
C LEU A 331 -10.97 -20.29 17.55
N THR A 332 -12.26 -20.52 17.85
CA THR A 332 -12.90 -21.82 17.63
C THR A 332 -12.93 -22.19 16.16
N ALA A 333 -13.26 -21.24 15.28
CA ALA A 333 -13.37 -21.49 13.85
C ALA A 333 -12.00 -21.73 13.19
N LEU A 334 -10.99 -20.95 13.56
CA LEU A 334 -9.67 -20.96 12.93
C LEU A 334 -8.75 -22.05 13.48
N LYS A 335 -9.06 -22.64 14.63
CA LYS A 335 -8.28 -23.73 15.28
C LYS A 335 -7.72 -24.81 14.32
N PRO A 336 -8.41 -25.24 13.26
CA PRO A 336 -7.86 -26.21 12.30
C PRO A 336 -6.62 -25.72 11.52
N LEU A 337 -6.30 -24.43 11.49
CA LEU A 337 -5.14 -23.87 10.80
C LEU A 337 -3.87 -24.05 11.65
N CYS A 338 -3.31 -25.27 11.64
CA CYS A 338 -2.16 -25.64 12.47
C CYS A 338 -0.84 -24.96 12.06
N HIS A 339 -0.71 -24.54 10.79
CA HIS A 339 0.49 -23.90 10.23
C HIS A 339 0.42 -22.37 10.18
N LEU A 340 -0.55 -21.77 10.87
CA LEU A 340 -0.74 -20.33 10.85
C LEU A 340 0.41 -19.62 11.56
N GLU A 341 1.27 -18.95 10.79
CA GLU A 341 2.44 -18.21 11.28
C GLU A 341 2.12 -16.73 11.56
N ARG A 342 1.18 -16.13 10.79
CA ARG A 342 0.78 -14.73 10.93
C ARG A 342 -0.73 -14.55 10.87
N LEU A 343 -1.29 -13.81 11.82
CA LEU A 343 -2.71 -13.45 11.84
C LEU A 343 -2.86 -11.92 11.92
N THR A 344 -3.68 -11.35 11.04
CA THR A 344 -4.01 -9.91 11.05
C THR A 344 -5.51 -9.76 11.18
N LEU A 345 -5.96 -9.11 12.25
CA LEU A 345 -7.35 -8.71 12.45
C LEU A 345 -7.40 -7.21 12.25
N MET A 346 -7.94 -6.76 11.11
CA MET A 346 -8.00 -5.35 10.75
C MET A 346 -9.39 -4.78 11.04
N ALA A 347 -9.44 -3.49 11.37
CA ALA A 347 -10.67 -2.75 11.65
C ALA A 347 -11.53 -3.36 12.77
N ASP A 348 -10.90 -4.18 13.64
CA ASP A 348 -11.54 -4.76 14.80
C ASP A 348 -11.84 -3.69 15.86
N THR A 349 -13.00 -3.78 16.48
CA THR A 349 -13.41 -2.92 17.58
C THR A 349 -14.06 -3.71 18.69
N TYR A 350 -14.23 -3.07 19.84
CA TYR A 350 -14.64 -3.68 21.09
C TYR A 350 -15.83 -2.94 21.68
N SER A 351 -16.63 -3.66 22.47
CA SER A 351 -17.62 -3.00 23.31
C SER A 351 -16.93 -2.06 24.31
N SER A 352 -17.38 -0.81 24.31
CA SER A 352 -17.14 0.13 25.40
C SER A 352 -18.12 -0.22 26.51
N ASP A 353 -17.68 -1.00 27.50
CA ASP A 353 -18.51 -1.34 28.68
C ASP A 353 -18.73 -0.13 29.62
N CYS A 354 -18.47 1.09 29.14
CA CYS A 354 -18.69 2.32 29.87
C CYS A 354 -20.18 2.65 29.89
N LYS A 355 -20.83 2.62 31.06
CA LYS A 355 -22.26 2.98 31.20
C LYS A 355 -22.51 4.49 31.26
N HIS A 356 -21.49 5.30 30.95
CA HIS A 356 -21.63 6.74 31.00
C HIS A 356 -22.62 7.22 29.93
N SER A 357 -23.76 7.77 30.36
CA SER A 357 -24.90 8.13 29.50
C SER A 357 -24.58 9.13 28.39
N LEU A 358 -23.48 9.87 28.50
CA LEU A 358 -23.03 10.82 27.47
C LEU A 358 -22.08 10.21 26.43
N LEU A 359 -21.62 8.98 26.60
CA LEU A 359 -20.74 8.31 25.64
C LEU A 359 -21.56 7.45 24.67
N SER A 360 -21.19 7.47 23.39
CA SER A 360 -21.84 6.62 22.39
C SER A 360 -21.51 5.15 22.65
N SER A 361 -22.53 4.31 22.71
CA SER A 361 -22.40 2.86 22.77
C SER A 361 -22.10 2.21 21.41
N GLU A 362 -21.96 3.02 20.36
CA GLU A 362 -21.58 2.53 19.04
C GLU A 362 -20.18 1.91 19.08
N PRO A 363 -19.96 0.73 18.45
CA PRO A 363 -18.64 0.10 18.41
C PRO A 363 -17.54 1.00 17.82
N SER A 364 -17.90 1.92 16.92
CA SER A 364 -16.97 2.87 16.31
C SER A 364 -16.35 3.87 17.31
N SER A 365 -16.96 4.03 18.49
CA SER A 365 -16.52 4.99 19.51
C SER A 365 -15.36 4.51 20.36
N TYR A 366 -15.05 3.21 20.37
CA TYR A 366 -14.08 2.58 21.28
C TYR A 366 -12.69 3.26 21.25
N TYR A 367 -12.09 3.39 20.07
CA TYR A 367 -10.76 4.02 19.91
C TYR A 367 -10.79 5.54 20.00
N PHE A 368 -11.96 6.16 19.77
CA PHE A 368 -12.10 7.61 19.79
C PHE A 368 -12.31 8.14 21.21
N THR A 369 -13.19 7.49 21.97
CA THR A 369 -13.52 7.91 23.34
C THR A 369 -12.44 7.52 24.35
N GLN A 370 -11.73 6.42 24.10
CA GLN A 370 -10.70 5.88 24.99
C GLN A 370 -11.18 5.75 26.44
N ALA A 371 -12.47 5.42 26.61
CA ALA A 371 -13.08 5.27 27.92
C ALA A 371 -12.64 3.95 28.56
N LEU A 372 -12.20 4.01 29.81
CA LEU A 372 -11.97 2.82 30.63
C LEU A 372 -13.32 2.22 31.07
N PRO A 373 -13.43 0.88 31.21
CA PRO A 373 -14.56 0.27 31.89
C PRO A 373 -14.72 0.78 33.32
N GLU A 374 -15.95 0.74 33.87
CA GLU A 374 -16.23 1.25 35.22
C GLU A 374 -15.43 0.53 36.31
N GLU A 375 -15.12 -0.75 36.09
CA GLU A 375 -14.41 -1.59 37.04
C GLU A 375 -12.88 -1.37 37.01
N VAL A 376 -12.37 -0.57 36.05
CA VAL A 376 -10.94 -0.38 35.84
C VAL A 376 -10.49 0.97 36.42
N SER A 377 -9.62 0.93 37.43
CA SER A 377 -9.05 2.14 38.00
C SER A 377 -7.84 2.63 37.20
N ILE A 378 -7.76 3.93 36.98
CA ILE A 378 -6.62 4.61 36.35
C ILE A 378 -5.32 4.35 37.13
N SER A 379 -5.42 4.27 38.46
CA SER A 379 -4.28 4.03 39.34
C SER A 379 -3.56 2.71 39.07
N ASP A 380 -4.24 1.75 38.44
CA ASP A 380 -3.68 0.43 38.14
C ASP A 380 -2.76 0.49 36.92
N TYR A 381 -2.88 1.54 36.11
CA TYR A 381 -2.20 1.71 34.83
C TYR A 381 -1.31 2.95 34.79
N ILE A 382 -1.42 3.88 35.73
CA ILE A 382 -0.57 5.08 35.81
C ILE A 382 0.36 4.97 37.02
N ASN A 383 1.64 5.28 36.81
CA ASN A 383 2.61 5.19 37.89
C ASN A 383 2.51 6.39 38.86
N LYS A 384 3.09 6.27 40.06
CA LYS A 384 3.00 7.30 41.11
C LYS A 384 3.61 8.63 40.69
N GLU A 385 4.65 8.62 39.87
CA GLU A 385 5.32 9.84 39.39
C GLU A 385 4.41 10.60 38.43
N GLU A 386 3.80 9.91 37.46
CA GLU A 386 2.81 10.44 36.53
C GLU A 386 1.58 11.02 37.27
N MET A 387 1.10 10.32 38.30
CA MET A 387 0.02 10.82 39.16
C MET A 387 0.43 12.04 39.99
N SER A 388 1.68 12.11 40.45
CA SER A 388 2.16 13.25 41.25
C SER A 388 2.18 14.56 40.45
N VAL A 389 2.40 14.49 39.13
CA VAL A 389 2.31 15.65 38.23
C VAL A 389 0.90 16.23 38.25
N TYR A 390 -0.12 15.38 38.32
CA TYR A 390 -1.52 15.81 38.44
C TYR A 390 -1.84 16.46 39.79
N HIS A 391 -1.37 15.86 40.88
CA HIS A 391 -1.62 16.37 42.23
C HIS A 391 -0.92 17.71 42.54
N ASN A 392 0.18 18.01 41.87
CA ASN A 392 0.95 19.24 42.06
C ASN A 392 0.54 20.39 41.12
N MET A 393 -0.51 20.22 40.30
CA MET A 393 -0.98 21.28 39.40
C MET A 393 -1.73 22.39 40.14
N ASP A 394 -1.50 23.62 39.69
CA ASP A 394 -2.29 24.78 40.12
C ASP A 394 -3.70 24.69 39.53
N VAL A 395 -4.70 24.55 40.41
CA VAL A 395 -6.12 24.42 40.09
C VAL A 395 -6.69 25.71 39.48
N SER A 396 -5.95 26.84 39.52
CA SER A 396 -6.37 28.11 38.94
C SER A 396 -6.55 28.07 37.41
N ASN A 397 -5.90 27.12 36.72
CA ASN A 397 -6.01 26.94 35.27
C ASN A 397 -6.79 25.66 34.93
N ILE A 398 -8.12 25.78 34.86
CA ILE A 398 -9.04 24.66 34.61
C ILE A 398 -8.73 23.95 33.28
N ASP A 399 -8.43 24.69 32.21
CA ASP A 399 -8.15 24.11 30.89
C ASP A 399 -6.89 23.22 30.92
N ALA A 400 -5.84 23.66 31.62
CA ALA A 400 -4.62 22.87 31.78
C ALA A 400 -4.86 21.59 32.60
N VAL A 401 -5.68 21.68 33.66
CA VAL A 401 -6.06 20.51 34.47
C VAL A 401 -6.88 19.52 33.66
N LEU A 402 -7.83 19.98 32.84
CA LEU A 402 -8.63 19.13 31.94
C LEU A 402 -7.76 18.46 30.89
N ALA A 403 -6.88 19.21 30.21
CA ALA A 403 -5.97 18.65 29.21
C ALA A 403 -5.02 17.60 29.81
N LEU A 404 -4.49 17.82 31.02
CA LEU A 404 -3.66 16.84 31.70
C LEU A 404 -4.46 15.60 32.10
N ARG A 405 -5.68 15.79 32.63
CA ARG A 405 -6.59 14.69 32.97
C ARG A 405 -6.83 13.83 31.73
N ASP A 406 -7.25 14.42 30.62
CA ASP A 406 -7.56 13.70 29.39
C ASP A 406 -6.32 12.96 28.85
N LYS A 407 -5.13 13.57 28.97
CA LYS A 407 -3.86 12.90 28.66
C LYS A 407 -3.59 11.68 29.55
N LEU A 408 -3.80 11.78 30.87
CA LEU A 408 -3.61 10.66 31.80
C LEU A 408 -4.61 9.53 31.57
N TYR A 409 -5.88 9.86 31.32
CA TYR A 409 -6.90 8.88 30.94
C TYR A 409 -6.55 8.17 29.64
N GLY A 410 -6.09 8.91 28.61
CA GLY A 410 -5.62 8.31 27.35
C GLY A 410 -4.44 7.36 27.56
N LEU A 411 -3.44 7.75 28.36
CA LEU A 411 -2.31 6.89 28.75
C LEU A 411 -2.76 5.62 29.50
N ALA A 412 -3.68 5.76 30.44
CA ALA A 412 -4.22 4.64 31.21
C ALA A 412 -4.98 3.67 30.31
N TRP A 413 -5.82 4.22 29.43
CA TRP A 413 -6.55 3.45 28.43
C TRP A 413 -5.62 2.71 27.47
N GLU A 414 -4.57 3.35 26.95
CA GLU A 414 -3.60 2.70 26.06
C GLU A 414 -2.91 1.50 26.74
N ARG A 415 -2.50 1.65 28.01
CA ARG A 415 -1.86 0.57 28.78
C ARG A 415 -2.85 -0.55 29.09
N TRP A 416 -4.06 -0.21 29.50
CA TRP A 416 -5.14 -1.18 29.72
C TRP A 416 -5.48 -1.95 28.44
N HIS A 417 -5.69 -1.24 27.33
CA HIS A 417 -5.98 -1.81 26.02
C HIS A 417 -4.84 -2.72 25.55
N CYS A 418 -3.58 -2.28 25.68
CA CYS A 418 -2.41 -3.10 25.35
C CYS A 418 -2.36 -4.39 26.15
N ASN A 419 -2.60 -4.35 27.47
CA ASN A 419 -2.64 -5.54 28.31
C ASN A 419 -3.79 -6.48 27.91
N ARG A 420 -4.97 -5.91 27.59
CA ARG A 420 -6.12 -6.68 27.09
C ARG A 420 -5.79 -7.38 25.76
N MET A 421 -5.18 -6.68 24.82
CA MET A 421 -4.80 -7.24 23.51
C MET A 421 -3.69 -8.29 23.64
N ALA A 422 -2.76 -8.11 24.57
CA ALA A 422 -1.74 -9.12 24.88
C ALA A 422 -2.39 -10.42 25.37
N THR A 423 -3.38 -10.34 26.28
CA THR A 423 -4.14 -11.53 26.73
C THR A 423 -4.87 -12.21 25.57
N ILE A 424 -5.48 -11.45 24.65
CA ILE A 424 -6.12 -12.01 23.46
C ILE A 424 -5.08 -12.70 22.56
N ALA A 425 -3.96 -12.04 22.29
CA ALA A 425 -2.87 -12.58 21.48
C ALA A 425 -2.31 -13.89 22.06
N SER A 426 -2.19 -14.00 23.40
CA SER A 426 -1.74 -15.22 24.07
C SER A 426 -2.68 -16.38 23.76
N ARG A 427 -4.00 -16.16 23.78
CA ARG A 427 -4.99 -17.20 23.46
C ARG A 427 -4.87 -17.70 22.03
N TYR A 428 -4.54 -16.81 21.08
CA TYR A 428 -4.25 -17.23 19.71
C TYR A 428 -2.94 -18.03 19.63
N ALA A 429 -1.88 -17.61 20.30
CA ALA A 429 -0.61 -18.33 20.34
C ALA A 429 -0.75 -19.73 20.95
N GLU A 430 -1.59 -19.89 21.99
CA GLU A 430 -1.90 -21.19 22.60
C GLU A 430 -2.63 -22.14 21.63
N ASN A 431 -3.48 -21.61 20.74
CA ASN A 431 -4.24 -22.42 19.78
C ASN A 431 -3.49 -22.65 18.46
N HIS A 432 -2.48 -21.84 18.15
CA HIS A 432 -1.70 -21.89 16.92
C HIS A 432 -0.21 -21.95 17.26
N PRO A 433 0.37 -23.16 17.42
CA PRO A 433 1.75 -23.33 17.89
C PRO A 433 2.81 -22.69 16.98
N ASP A 434 2.52 -22.58 15.68
CA ASP A 434 3.42 -21.97 14.69
C ASP A 434 3.26 -20.44 14.61
N LEU A 435 2.34 -19.84 15.37
CA LEU A 435 2.07 -18.40 15.32
C LEU A 435 3.26 -17.60 15.84
N ARG A 436 3.81 -16.75 14.99
CA ARG A 436 4.97 -15.90 15.26
C ARG A 436 4.62 -14.43 15.37
N TRP A 437 3.50 -14.02 14.76
CA TRP A 437 3.10 -12.63 14.73
C TRP A 437 1.58 -12.48 14.65
N ILE A 438 1.03 -11.56 15.43
CA ILE A 438 -0.40 -11.23 15.39
C ILE A 438 -0.62 -9.73 15.47
N PHE A 439 -1.56 -9.22 14.67
CA PHE A 439 -2.06 -7.85 14.78
C PHE A 439 -3.51 -7.88 15.20
N VAL A 440 -3.80 -7.28 16.35
CA VAL A 440 -5.12 -7.25 16.98
C VAL A 440 -5.25 -5.97 17.79
N GLY A 441 -6.41 -5.33 17.75
CA GLY A 441 -6.66 -4.07 18.46
C GLY A 441 -5.75 -2.94 18.03
N GLN A 442 -5.44 -2.80 16.74
CA GLN A 442 -4.43 -1.86 16.24
C GLN A 442 -2.99 -2.06 16.78
N LEU A 443 -2.69 -3.19 17.44
CA LEU A 443 -1.40 -3.45 18.06
C LEU A 443 -0.71 -4.68 17.43
N PRO A 444 0.56 -4.55 16.99
CA PRO A 444 1.35 -5.68 16.52
C PRO A 444 2.05 -6.38 17.70
N PHE A 445 1.94 -7.70 17.76
CA PHE A 445 2.65 -8.56 18.72
C PHE A 445 3.52 -9.57 17.99
N VAL A 446 4.76 -9.75 18.47
CA VAL A 446 5.63 -10.88 18.11
C VAL A 446 5.46 -11.96 19.18
N VAL A 447 5.23 -13.19 18.77
CA VAL A 447 5.08 -14.33 19.67
C VAL A 447 6.42 -15.02 19.80
N VAL A 448 6.96 -15.07 21.02
CA VAL A 448 8.20 -15.78 21.36
C VAL A 448 7.87 -16.80 22.43
N ASP A 449 8.09 -18.08 22.13
CA ASP A 449 7.79 -19.20 23.04
C ASP A 449 6.34 -19.19 23.58
N GLY A 450 5.38 -18.83 22.73
CA GLY A 450 3.96 -18.71 23.09
C GLY A 450 3.59 -17.43 23.85
N CYS A 451 4.56 -16.57 24.19
CA CYS A 451 4.32 -15.29 24.85
C CYS A 451 4.30 -14.14 23.83
N PRO A 452 3.17 -13.41 23.68
CA PRO A 452 3.10 -12.24 22.82
C PRO A 452 3.81 -11.05 23.47
N LEU A 453 4.72 -10.42 22.72
CA LEU A 453 5.44 -9.21 23.09
C LEU A 453 5.06 -8.09 22.12
N LEU A 454 4.74 -6.91 22.64
CA LEU A 454 4.41 -5.76 21.80
C LEU A 454 5.59 -5.39 20.90
N ASP A 455 5.38 -5.36 19.59
CA ASP A 455 6.39 -4.94 18.62
C ASP A 455 6.39 -3.41 18.49
N ALA A 456 7.05 -2.74 19.45
CA ALA A 456 7.15 -1.30 19.50
C ALA A 456 7.73 -0.69 18.21
N LYS A 457 8.65 -1.39 17.52
CA LYS A 457 9.23 -0.91 16.25
C LYS A 457 8.20 -0.88 15.13
N SER A 458 7.21 -1.78 15.16
CA SER A 458 6.13 -1.79 14.18
C SER A 458 5.02 -0.78 14.52
N ARG A 459 4.79 -0.47 15.80
CA ARG A 459 3.76 0.49 16.26
C ARG A 459 3.91 1.87 15.62
N ASP A 460 5.13 2.40 15.52
CA ASP A 460 5.39 3.73 14.92
C ASP A 460 5.17 3.78 13.39
N SER A 461 4.94 2.63 12.77
CA SER A 461 4.89 2.45 11.32
C SER A 461 3.47 2.12 10.80
N VAL A 462 2.49 1.95 11.71
CA VAL A 462 1.19 1.31 11.47
C VAL A 462 0.33 1.99 10.37
N GLY A 463 0.43 3.30 10.18
CA GLY A 463 -0.42 4.01 9.21
C GLY A 463 -0.11 3.78 7.73
N SER A 464 1.11 3.34 7.38
CA SER A 464 1.51 3.06 5.99
C SER A 464 2.34 1.78 5.82
N THR A 465 2.83 1.19 6.91
CA THR A 465 3.82 0.11 6.87
C THR A 465 3.24 -1.28 7.09
N ILE A 466 2.01 -1.42 7.60
CA ILE A 466 1.33 -2.74 7.63
C ILE A 466 1.12 -3.22 6.19
N TYR A 467 0.67 -2.33 5.29
CA TYR A 467 0.57 -2.59 3.86
C TYR A 467 1.93 -2.95 3.22
N VAL A 468 3.02 -2.29 3.64
CA VAL A 468 4.35 -2.50 3.06
C VAL A 468 5.04 -3.75 3.62
N LYS A 469 4.89 -4.09 4.90
CA LYS A 469 5.49 -5.29 5.52
C LYS A 469 4.81 -6.58 5.09
N TRP A 470 3.48 -6.57 4.90
CA TRP A 470 2.78 -7.71 4.31
C TRP A 470 3.30 -8.01 2.89
N ARG A 471 3.53 -6.96 2.10
CA ARG A 471 3.98 -7.06 0.69
C ARG A 471 5.46 -7.39 0.49
N LEU A 472 6.33 -7.10 1.46
CA LEU A 472 7.79 -7.26 1.33
C LEU A 472 8.33 -8.60 1.88
N GLN A 473 7.49 -9.45 2.48
CA GLN A 473 7.91 -10.73 3.09
C GLN A 473 7.18 -11.98 2.57
N ALA A 474 6.27 -11.82 1.60
CA ALA A 474 5.81 -12.88 0.71
C ALA A 474 6.64 -12.82 -0.58
#